data_AF-A0A356DUN3-F1
#
_entry.id   AF-A0A356DUN3-F1
#
_cell.length_a   1.000
_cell.length_b   1.000
_cell.length_c   1.000
_cell.angle_alpha   90.00
_cell.angle_beta   90.00
_cell.angle_gamma   90.00
#
_symmetry.space_group_name_H-M   'P 1'
#
loop_
_entity.id
_entity.type
_entity.pdbx_description
1 polymer ?
#
loop_
_entity_poly.entity_id
_entity_poly.type
_entity_poly.pdbx_seq_one_letter_code
_entity_poly.pdbx_strand_id
1 'polypeptide(L)'
;MSQAFYRVWRPALWDEVVGQDHIVQTLQNAIATDRVAHAYLFAGPKGTGKTTSARLLAKAVNCLDPDKTKQPCNKCENCLAVNEGRFLDLIEIDAASNTSVDDVRELRDKINFAPSQG
;
A
#
# COMPACT_ATOMS: atom_id res chain seq x y z
N MET A 1 -11.55 11.87 -20.61
CA MET A 1 -10.12 11.52 -20.64
C MET A 1 -10.00 10.00 -20.58
N SER A 2 -9.36 9.36 -21.55
CA SER A 2 -9.11 7.91 -21.52
C SER A 2 -8.02 7.60 -20.50
N GLN A 3 -8.34 6.81 -19.47
CA GLN A 3 -7.33 6.30 -18.54
C GLN A 3 -6.71 5.03 -19.12
N ALA A 4 -5.41 4.83 -18.90
CA ALA A 4 -4.72 3.61 -19.31
C ALA A 4 -5.25 2.41 -18.51
N PHE A 5 -5.48 1.27 -19.18
CA PHE A 5 -6.07 0.08 -18.55
C PHE A 5 -5.35 -0.41 -17.30
N TYR A 6 -4.02 -0.34 -17.25
CA TYR A 6 -3.26 -0.77 -16.08
C TYR A 6 -3.48 0.11 -14.82
N ARG A 7 -4.05 1.32 -14.98
CA ARG A 7 -4.47 2.16 -13.86
C ARG A 7 -5.90 1.84 -13.43
N VAL A 8 -6.79 1.65 -14.41
CA VAL A 8 -8.21 1.32 -14.19
C VAL A 8 -8.36 -0.04 -13.51
N TRP A 9 -7.57 -1.03 -13.93
CA TRP A 9 -7.62 -2.41 -13.45
C TRP A 9 -6.51 -2.74 -12.45
N ARG A 10 -5.98 -1.73 -11.75
CA ARG A 10 -5.03 -1.99 -10.66
C ARG A 10 -5.78 -2.68 -9.51
N PRO A 11 -5.33 -3.85 -9.03
CA PRO A 11 -5.96 -4.55 -7.91
C PRO A 11 -6.19 -3.65 -6.70
N ALA A 12 -7.41 -3.65 -6.19
CA ALA A 12 -7.87 -2.97 -4.99
C ALA A 12 -8.05 -3.95 -3.80
N LEU A 13 -8.10 -5.25 -4.09
CA LEU A 13 -8.20 -6.36 -3.13
C LEU A 13 -7.10 -7.43 -3.38
N TRP A 14 -6.94 -8.34 -2.42
CA TRP A 14 -5.92 -9.41 -2.46
C TRP A 14 -6.21 -10.47 -3.53
N ASP A 15 -7.48 -10.82 -3.71
CA ASP A 15 -7.97 -11.83 -4.67
C ASP A 15 -7.85 -11.39 -6.14
N GLU A 16 -7.73 -10.09 -6.37
CA GLU A 16 -7.49 -9.50 -7.69
C GLU A 16 -6.00 -9.56 -8.10
N VAL A 17 -5.09 -9.94 -7.18
CA VAL A 17 -3.66 -10.08 -7.47
C VAL A 17 -3.40 -11.43 -8.13
N VAL A 18 -2.90 -11.40 -9.37
CA VAL A 18 -2.67 -12.62 -10.16
C VAL A 18 -1.23 -13.12 -10.03
N GLY A 19 -1.06 -14.41 -9.71
CA GLY A 19 0.21 -15.13 -9.80
C GLY A 19 1.21 -14.88 -8.67
N GLN A 20 0.76 -14.30 -7.55
CA GLN A 20 1.60 -14.00 -6.37
C GLN A 20 1.02 -14.61 -5.09
N ASP A 21 0.37 -15.78 -5.18
CA ASP A 21 -0.42 -16.39 -4.09
C ASP A 21 0.38 -16.54 -2.79
N HIS A 22 1.64 -16.99 -2.88
CA HIS A 22 2.51 -17.17 -1.72
C HIS A 22 2.85 -15.84 -1.01
N ILE A 23 3.02 -14.75 -1.78
CA ILE A 23 3.28 -13.41 -1.23
C ILE A 23 2.02 -12.88 -0.58
N VAL A 24 0.89 -12.96 -1.28
CA VAL A 24 -0.42 -12.51 -0.80
C VAL A 24 -0.77 -13.21 0.52
N GLN A 25 -0.65 -14.54 0.57
CA GLN A 25 -0.91 -15.32 1.78
C GLN A 25 0.01 -14.90 2.94
N THR A 26 1.29 -14.64 2.67
CA THR A 26 2.25 -14.22 3.70
C THR A 26 1.85 -12.86 4.29
N LEU A 27 1.46 -11.91 3.44
CA LEU A 27 1.01 -10.58 3.87
C LEU A 27 -0.32 -10.65 4.64
N GLN A 28 -1.29 -11.40 4.14
CA GLN A 28 -2.57 -11.63 4.82
C GLN A 28 -2.36 -12.25 6.20
N ASN A 29 -1.47 -13.25 6.32
CA ASN A 29 -1.14 -13.87 7.60
C ASN A 29 -0.48 -12.87 8.56
N ALA A 30 0.43 -12.02 8.06
CA ALA A 30 1.07 -10.99 8.89
C ALA A 30 0.06 -10.00 9.45
N ILE A 31 -0.92 -9.57 8.64
CA ILE A 31 -2.02 -8.69 9.07
C ILE A 31 -2.91 -9.41 10.08
N ALA A 32 -3.40 -10.62 9.74
CA ALA A 32 -4.32 -11.38 10.58
C ALA A 32 -3.73 -11.73 11.96
N THR A 33 -2.41 -11.95 12.03
CA THR A 33 -1.70 -12.30 13.27
C THR A 33 -1.10 -11.11 14.01
N ASP A 34 -1.29 -9.88 13.51
CA ASP A 34 -0.70 -8.66 14.07
C ASP A 34 0.84 -8.68 14.13
N ARG A 35 1.46 -9.28 13.11
CA ARG A 35 2.91 -9.44 12.96
C ARG A 35 3.43 -8.72 11.72
N VAL A 36 2.91 -7.53 11.46
CA VAL A 36 3.38 -6.68 10.35
C VAL A 36 4.77 -6.14 10.69
N ALA A 37 5.72 -6.32 9.78
CA ALA A 37 7.08 -5.82 9.95
C ALA A 37 7.15 -4.30 9.71
N HIS A 38 8.15 -3.64 10.31
CA HIS A 38 8.38 -2.21 10.13
C HIS A 38 8.86 -1.84 8.71
N ALA A 39 9.39 -2.81 7.95
CA ALA A 39 9.89 -2.59 6.61
C ALA A 39 9.67 -3.83 5.72
N TYR A 40 9.28 -3.59 4.47
CA TYR A 40 9.12 -4.60 3.44
C TYR A 40 9.86 -4.19 2.17
N LEU A 41 10.65 -5.10 1.59
CA LEU A 41 11.30 -4.91 0.31
C LEU A 41 10.63 -5.79 -0.74
N PHE A 42 9.89 -5.17 -1.66
CA PHE A 42 9.32 -5.87 -2.82
C PHE A 42 10.33 -5.85 -3.97
N ALA A 43 10.82 -7.02 -4.37
CA ALA A 43 11.80 -7.17 -5.45
C ALA A 43 11.23 -7.95 -6.64
N GLY A 44 11.75 -7.68 -7.85
CA GLY A 44 11.35 -8.38 -9.07
C GLY A 44 11.21 -7.48 -10.31
N PRO A 45 10.96 -8.06 -11.50
CA PRO A 45 10.86 -7.33 -12.77
C PRO A 45 9.78 -6.24 -12.80
N LYS A 46 9.90 -5.27 -13.71
CA LYS A 46 8.87 -4.23 -13.91
C LYS A 46 7.53 -4.90 -14.28
N GLY A 47 6.44 -4.44 -13.67
CA GLY A 47 5.08 -4.93 -13.97
C GLY A 47 4.60 -6.12 -13.14
N THR A 48 5.41 -6.71 -12.26
CA THR A 48 5.01 -7.88 -11.43
C THR A 48 4.14 -7.54 -10.21
N GLY A 49 3.57 -6.34 -10.12
CA GLY A 49 2.68 -5.97 -9.02
C GLY A 49 3.35 -5.53 -7.72
N LYS A 50 4.65 -5.18 -7.73
CA LYS A 50 5.39 -4.70 -6.54
C LYS A 50 4.70 -3.52 -5.84
N THR A 51 4.51 -2.42 -6.57
CA THR A 51 3.85 -1.20 -6.05
C THR A 51 2.40 -1.48 -5.65
N THR A 52 1.69 -2.32 -6.42
CA THR A 52 0.33 -2.74 -6.09
C THR A 52 0.29 -3.47 -4.75
N SER A 53 1.19 -4.44 -4.53
CA SER A 53 1.25 -5.20 -3.28
C SER A 53 1.59 -4.31 -2.08
N ALA A 54 2.53 -3.37 -2.25
CA ALA A 54 2.85 -2.38 -1.23
C ALA A 54 1.63 -1.51 -0.87
N ARG A 55 0.88 -1.05 -1.89
CA ARG A 55 -0.33 -0.25 -1.67
C ARG A 55 -1.45 -1.04 -1.00
N LEU A 56 -1.66 -2.30 -1.39
CA LEU A 56 -2.64 -3.19 -0.75
C LEU A 56 -2.28 -3.44 0.73
N LEU A 57 -1.00 -3.66 1.02
CA LEU A 57 -0.53 -3.79 2.40
C LEU A 57 -0.81 -2.53 3.20
N ALA A 58 -0.42 -1.36 2.69
CA ALA A 58 -0.68 -0.06 3.32
C ALA A 58 -2.19 0.18 3.55
N LYS A 59 -3.02 -0.19 2.57
CA LYS A 59 -4.48 -0.10 2.67
C LYS A 59 -5.05 -1.05 3.73
N ALA A 60 -4.47 -2.26 3.86
CA ALA A 60 -4.91 -3.25 4.83
C ALA A 60 -4.59 -2.84 6.26
N VAL A 61 -3.36 -2.40 6.53
CA VAL A 61 -2.95 -1.98 7.89
C VAL A 61 -3.72 -0.76 8.40
N ASN A 62 -4.12 0.14 7.50
CA ASN A 62 -4.95 1.30 7.84
C ASN A 62 -6.47 1.01 7.71
N CYS A 63 -6.88 -0.23 7.48
CA CYS A 63 -8.29 -0.55 7.29
C CYS A 63 -9.03 -0.56 8.64
N LEU A 64 -10.22 0.04 8.66
CA LEU A 64 -11.07 0.14 9.87
C LEU A 64 -11.95 -1.09 10.10
N ASP A 65 -11.88 -2.12 9.24
CA ASP A 65 -12.65 -3.34 9.45
C ASP A 65 -12.12 -4.07 10.70
N PRO A 66 -12.96 -4.41 11.68
CA PRO A 66 -12.52 -5.07 12.91
C PRO A 66 -11.98 -6.48 12.64
N ASP A 67 -12.38 -7.11 11.54
CA ASP A 67 -11.90 -8.42 11.14
C ASP A 67 -10.64 -8.28 10.26
N LYS A 68 -9.46 -8.51 10.88
CA LYS A 68 -8.16 -8.41 10.20
C LYS A 68 -8.04 -9.35 8.99
N THR A 69 -8.81 -10.44 8.93
CA THR A 69 -8.79 -11.35 7.78
C THR A 69 -9.49 -10.77 6.54
N LYS A 70 -10.32 -9.74 6.72
CA LYS A 70 -11.04 -9.04 5.67
C LYS A 70 -10.37 -7.73 5.24
N GLN A 71 -9.19 -7.42 5.77
CA GLN A 71 -8.46 -6.21 5.43
C GLN A 71 -7.61 -6.43 4.15
N PRO A 72 -7.70 -5.56 3.13
CA PRO A 72 -8.50 -4.34 3.07
C PRO A 72 -9.96 -4.62 2.67
N CYS A 73 -10.92 -3.98 3.34
CA CYS A 73 -12.35 -4.22 3.11
C CYS A 73 -12.94 -3.46 1.91
N ASN A 74 -12.18 -2.52 1.35
CA ASN A 74 -12.55 -1.68 0.19
C ASN A 74 -13.82 -0.82 0.34
N LYS A 75 -14.36 -0.68 1.56
CA LYS A 75 -15.60 0.06 1.85
C LYS A 75 -15.47 1.11 2.96
N CYS A 76 -14.48 0.99 3.85
CA CYS A 76 -14.27 1.98 4.93
C CYS A 76 -13.62 3.26 4.39
N GLU A 77 -13.69 4.34 5.15
CA GLU A 77 -13.18 5.66 4.74
C GLU A 77 -11.69 5.62 4.36
N ASN A 78 -10.85 4.95 5.15
CA ASN A 78 -9.41 4.81 4.85
C ASN A 78 -9.17 4.05 3.54
N CYS A 79 -9.89 2.96 3.30
CA CYS A 79 -9.78 2.19 2.06
C CYS A 79 -10.20 3.02 0.83
N LEU A 80 -11.28 3.79 0.94
CA LEU A 80 -11.76 4.66 -0.12
C LEU A 80 -10.78 5.81 -0.38
N ALA A 81 -10.28 6.45 0.68
CA ALA A 81 -9.30 7.52 0.58
C ALA A 81 -7.99 7.06 -0.09
N VAL A 82 -7.52 5.84 0.20
CA VAL A 82 -6.34 5.25 -0.46
C VAL A 82 -6.60 5.00 -1.95
N ASN A 83 -7.78 4.48 -2.32
CA ASN A 83 -8.13 4.25 -3.72
C ASN A 83 -8.19 5.56 -4.52
N GLU A 84 -8.71 6.61 -3.89
CA GLU A 84 -8.85 7.96 -4.47
C GLU A 84 -7.53 8.75 -4.45
N GLY A 85 -6.48 8.23 -3.82
CA GLY A 85 -5.18 8.88 -3.73
C GLY A 85 -5.16 10.11 -2.82
N ARG A 86 -6.08 10.19 -1.86
CA ARG A 86 -6.22 11.32 -0.92
C ARG A 86 -5.96 10.95 0.54
N PHE A 87 -5.43 9.77 0.80
CA PHE A 87 -5.05 9.33 2.13
C PHE A 87 -3.68 9.94 2.49
N LEU A 88 -3.68 10.87 3.44
CA LEU A 88 -2.51 11.72 3.75
C LEU A 88 -1.33 10.94 4.33
N ASP A 89 -1.61 9.88 5.09
CA ASP A 89 -0.58 9.08 5.76
C ASP A 89 0.01 7.99 4.84
N LEU A 90 -0.42 7.92 3.57
CA LEU A 90 0.23 7.13 2.53
C LEU A 90 1.06 8.03 1.63
N ILE A 91 2.35 8.11 1.91
CA ILE A 91 3.31 8.89 1.14
C ILE A 91 3.95 7.99 0.09
N GLU A 92 3.68 8.25 -1.19
CA GLU A 92 4.31 7.55 -2.30
C GLU A 92 5.41 8.41 -2.92
N ILE A 93 6.65 7.90 -2.91
CA ILE A 93 7.81 8.59 -3.49
C ILE A 93 8.34 7.76 -4.65
N ASP A 94 8.42 8.39 -5.82
CA ASP A 94 9.14 7.83 -6.95
C ASP A 94 10.63 8.14 -6.83
N ALA A 95 11.39 7.15 -6.34
CA ALA A 95 12.84 7.28 -6.19
C ALA A 95 13.59 7.47 -7.52
N ALA A 96 12.99 7.14 -8.67
CA ALA A 96 13.62 7.42 -9.97
C ALA A 96 13.59 8.92 -10.32
N SER A 97 12.63 9.65 -9.75
CA SER A 97 12.43 11.09 -9.97
C SER A 97 12.92 11.95 -8.81
N ASN A 98 13.07 11.37 -7.61
CA ASN A 98 13.50 12.04 -6.37
C ASN A 98 14.78 11.35 -5.87
N THR A 99 15.89 11.60 -6.57
CA THR A 99 17.17 10.90 -6.34
C THR A 99 18.11 11.65 -5.38
N SER A 100 17.74 12.85 -4.92
CA SER A 100 18.64 13.65 -4.10
C SER A 100 18.65 13.18 -2.65
N VAL A 101 19.76 13.41 -1.96
CA VAL A 101 19.86 13.13 -0.52
C VAL A 101 18.89 14.02 0.26
N ASP A 102 18.59 15.21 -0.24
CA ASP A 102 17.71 16.16 0.40
C ASP A 102 16.24 15.68 0.39
N ASP A 103 15.79 15.02 -0.68
CA ASP A 103 14.45 14.40 -0.75
C ASP A 103 14.22 13.40 0.40
N VAL A 104 15.24 12.59 0.70
CA VAL A 104 15.19 11.60 1.79
C VAL A 104 15.25 12.27 3.16
N ARG A 105 15.99 13.37 3.30
CA ARG A 105 16.06 14.15 4.56
C ARG A 105 14.71 14.77 4.89
N GLU A 106 14.05 15.40 3.91
CA GLU A 106 12.71 15.97 4.10
C GLU A 106 11.69 14.90 4.51
N LEU A 107 11.77 13.70 3.89
CA LEU A 107 10.92 12.58 4.29
C LEU A 107 11.15 12.19 5.76
N ARG A 108 12.41 12.04 6.16
CA ARG A 108 12.76 11.66 7.52
C ARG A 108 12.23 12.67 8.55
N ASP A 109 12.28 13.95 8.23
CA ASP A 109 11.81 14.98 9.15
C ASP A 109 10.28 14.95 9.32
N LYS A 110 9.54 14.60 8.25
CA LYS A 110 8.07 14.40 8.29
C LYS A 110 7.63 13.18 9.09
N ILE A 111 8.46 12.14 9.21
CA ILE A 111 8.11 10.90 9.97
C ILE A 111 7.95 11.18 11.48
N ASN A 112 8.46 12.30 12.00
CA ASN A 112 8.34 12.64 13.42
C ASN A 112 6.96 13.15 13.85
N PHE A 113 6.03 13.36 12.90
CA PHE A 113 4.68 13.82 13.21
C PHE A 113 3.72 12.64 13.36
N ALA A 114 2.71 12.82 14.21
CA ALA A 114 1.63 11.84 14.36
C ALA A 114 0.81 11.73 13.06
N PRO A 115 0.29 10.54 12.74
CA PRO A 115 -0.59 10.35 11.58
C PRO A 115 -1.86 11.19 11.71
N SER A 116 -2.38 11.63 10.58
CA SER A 116 -3.58 12.46 10.52
C SER A 116 -4.88 11.65 10.57
N GLN A 117 -4.88 10.46 9.96
CA GLN A 117 -6.03 9.57 9.75
C GLN A 117 -5.71 8.07 9.97
N GLY A 118 -4.44 7.67 9.87
CA GLY A 118 -3.97 6.28 10.03
C GLY A 118 -3.74 5.84 11.47
#